data_AF-A0A137P632-F1
#
_entry.id   AF-A0A137P632-F1
#
_cell.length_a   1.000
_cell.length_b   1.000
_cell.length_c   1.000
_cell.angle_alpha   90.00
_cell.angle_beta   90.00
_cell.angle_gamma   90.00
#
_symmetry.space_group_name_H-M   'P 1'
#
loop_
_entity.id
_entity.type
_entity.pdbx_description
1 polymer ?
#
loop_
_entity_poly.entity_id
_entity_poly.type
_entity_poly.pdbx_seq_one_letter_code
_entity_poly.pdbx_strand_id
1 'polypeptide(L)'
;MKSSRLYLNSTPSDSTLVQGKTYFTRTEIEYALYKTQIDPQIQQTLLLASIYLMRLGCLNGFPRTTINRSLIYLNQLSLVYNFRDYCIKNICLACLFVACKAEDTVKKLKDIISTSNNLKESRFQQLFHNPNDPENQKSSSKLDTPNGSNTVTADLISTPNDGTVLDELIQLIHRYELMILELNSYNFNLDHPQTYVIKFGRIYHAPSSFIRLAWELSHFTYLSHLCLQYPPHLIACGSYVIATHLKSNLSPFLNYPTWFQTYFCEKETLYGYISQLIELLITVLKSPTSYLIVDSSISSISIMELNQIKLKLVQQGLWLEFNQFKFDEKNLYKIKIWLNIHKKLKKSTENSGEVEIRFGFQDKMP
;
A
#
# COMPACT_ATOMS: atom_id res chain seq x y z
N MET A 1 -12.52 -14.96 23.61
CA MET A 1 -11.97 -15.30 22.28
C MET A 1 -10.75 -14.45 22.00
N LYS A 2 -9.62 -15.12 21.72
CA LYS A 2 -8.29 -14.55 21.55
C LYS A 2 -8.31 -13.50 20.43
N SER A 3 -8.00 -12.26 20.79
CA SER A 3 -7.73 -11.19 19.83
C SER A 3 -6.53 -11.61 18.98
N SER A 4 -6.71 -11.67 17.66
CA SER A 4 -5.65 -11.87 16.69
C SER A 4 -4.64 -10.74 16.85
N ARG A 5 -3.62 -10.98 17.68
CA ARG A 5 -2.48 -10.09 17.86
C ARG A 5 -1.77 -10.03 16.51
N LEU A 6 -2.06 -8.99 15.73
CA LEU A 6 -1.12 -8.47 14.74
C LEU A 6 0.22 -8.32 15.48
N TYR A 7 1.31 -8.87 14.95
CA TYR A 7 2.76 -8.79 15.27
C TYR A 7 3.32 -7.83 16.34
N LEU A 8 2.60 -7.52 17.40
CA LEU A 8 2.75 -6.24 18.08
C LEU A 8 3.03 -6.32 19.56
N ASN A 9 3.33 -7.51 20.10
CA ASN A 9 3.98 -7.71 21.41
C ASN A 9 4.22 -9.23 21.62
N SER A 10 5.39 -9.74 21.28
CA SER A 10 5.87 -11.03 21.79
C SER A 10 7.22 -10.81 22.45
N THR A 11 7.28 -11.02 23.76
CA THR A 11 8.53 -11.27 24.47
C THR A 11 9.12 -12.60 23.98
N PRO A 12 10.46 -12.78 23.97
CA PRO A 12 11.13 -13.89 23.28
C PRO A 12 10.78 -15.30 23.79
N SER A 13 10.04 -15.42 24.89
CA SER A 13 9.68 -16.68 25.54
C SER A 13 8.31 -17.25 25.14
N ASP A 14 7.49 -16.50 24.41
CA ASP A 14 6.08 -16.87 24.20
C ASP A 14 5.86 -17.48 22.81
N SER A 15 5.46 -18.75 22.75
CA SER A 15 4.95 -19.35 21.51
C SER A 15 3.64 -18.66 21.12
N THR A 16 3.64 -17.92 20.01
CA THR A 16 2.46 -17.21 19.51
C THR A 16 1.93 -17.89 18.25
N LEU A 17 0.65 -18.23 18.26
CA LEU A 17 -0.06 -18.65 17.05
C LEU A 17 -0.52 -17.40 16.32
N VAL A 18 0.01 -17.17 15.13
CA VAL A 18 -0.38 -16.06 14.26
C VAL A 18 -1.22 -16.60 13.12
N GLN A 19 -2.46 -16.11 12.99
CA GLN A 19 -3.30 -16.37 11.84
C GLN A 19 -3.10 -15.23 10.83
N GLY A 20 -2.70 -15.57 9.60
CA GLY A 20 -2.50 -14.61 8.53
C GLY A 20 -3.79 -13.86 8.20
N LYS A 21 -3.79 -12.53 8.36
CA LYS A 21 -4.90 -11.64 7.99
C LYS A 21 -4.56 -10.96 6.67
N THR A 22 -5.35 -11.24 5.63
CA THR A 22 -5.10 -10.72 4.27
C THR A 22 -5.61 -9.30 4.07
N TYR A 23 -6.74 -8.94 4.70
CA TYR A 23 -7.38 -7.64 4.52
C TYR A 23 -7.58 -6.91 5.85
N PHE A 24 -7.42 -5.59 5.83
CA PHE A 24 -7.49 -4.72 6.99
C PHE A 24 -8.55 -3.63 6.79
N THR A 25 -9.21 -3.24 7.87
CA THR A 25 -10.08 -2.06 7.80
C THR A 25 -9.24 -0.79 7.71
N ARG A 26 -9.83 0.31 7.22
CA ARG A 26 -9.18 1.62 7.21
C ARG A 26 -8.66 2.02 8.59
N THR A 27 -9.46 1.80 9.62
CA THR A 27 -9.13 2.13 11.01
C THR A 27 -7.97 1.28 11.55
N GLU A 28 -7.87 0.02 11.15
CA GLU A 28 -6.73 -0.84 11.50
C GLU A 28 -5.44 -0.36 10.83
N ILE A 29 -5.52 0.02 9.55
CA ILE A 29 -4.39 0.60 8.81
C ILE A 29 -3.94 1.90 9.48
N GLU A 30 -4.86 2.84 9.73
CA GLU A 30 -4.55 4.13 10.37
C GLU A 30 -3.93 3.93 11.77
N TYR A 31 -4.45 2.99 12.56
CA TYR A 31 -3.88 2.64 13.87
C TYR A 31 -2.47 2.03 13.74
N ALA A 32 -2.27 1.14 12.77
CA ALA A 32 -0.97 0.52 12.51
C ALA A 32 0.07 1.58 12.09
N LEU A 33 -0.29 2.48 11.16
CA LEU A 33 0.56 3.58 10.72
C LEU A 33 0.92 4.54 11.87
N TYR A 34 -0.05 4.83 12.75
CA TYR A 34 0.21 5.62 13.96
C TYR A 34 1.21 4.92 14.88
N LYS A 35 1.05 3.61 15.09
CA LYS A 35 1.93 2.83 15.96
C LYS A 35 3.34 2.68 15.38
N THR A 36 3.49 2.51 14.07
CA THR A 36 4.79 2.46 13.40
C THR A 36 5.43 3.84 13.24
N GLN A 37 4.78 4.90 13.73
CA GLN A 37 5.25 6.29 13.67
C GLN A 37 5.50 6.78 12.24
N ILE A 38 4.68 6.31 11.29
CA ILE A 38 4.72 6.79 9.92
C ILE A 38 4.16 8.21 9.86
N ASP A 39 5.03 9.16 9.56
CA ASP A 39 4.67 10.55 9.31
C ASP A 39 4.42 10.79 7.80
N PRO A 40 3.91 11.97 7.42
CA PRO A 40 3.68 12.29 6.00
C PRO A 40 4.95 12.21 5.13
N GLN A 41 6.13 12.41 5.72
CA GLN A 41 7.40 12.30 4.99
C GLN A 41 7.68 10.84 4.62
N ILE A 42 7.58 9.91 5.57
CA ILE A 42 7.74 8.48 5.33
C ILE A 42 6.68 7.99 4.35
N GLN A 43 5.45 8.49 4.41
CA GLN A 43 4.42 8.14 3.43
C GLN A 43 4.82 8.54 2.00
N GLN A 44 5.45 9.71 1.81
CA GLN A 44 6.03 10.10 0.52
C GLN A 44 7.21 9.20 0.14
N THR A 45 8.05 8.83 1.11
CA THR A 45 9.17 7.91 0.89
C THR A 45 8.69 6.51 0.49
N LEU A 46 7.59 6.01 1.05
CA LEU A 46 6.98 4.72 0.69
C LEU A 46 6.39 4.74 -0.73
N LEU A 47 5.77 5.86 -1.14
CA LEU A 47 5.35 6.04 -2.52
C LEU A 47 6.56 6.02 -3.46
N LEU A 48 7.62 6.75 -3.12
CA LEU A 48 8.87 6.75 -3.89
C LEU A 48 9.51 5.36 -3.96
N ALA A 49 9.51 4.61 -2.85
CA ALA A 49 10.00 3.24 -2.77
C ALA A 49 9.17 2.29 -3.65
N SER A 50 7.86 2.48 -3.71
CA SER A 50 6.96 1.72 -4.60
C SER A 50 7.30 1.97 -6.08
N ILE A 51 7.54 3.22 -6.45
CA ILE A 51 7.94 3.59 -7.82
C ILE A 51 9.32 3.02 -8.17
N TYR A 52 10.27 3.10 -7.23
CA TYR A 52 11.59 2.48 -7.35
C TYR A 52 11.48 0.98 -7.59
N LEU A 53 10.69 0.28 -6.78
CA LEU A 53 10.51 -1.17 -6.85
C LEU A 53 9.89 -1.59 -8.20
N MET A 54 8.90 -0.83 -8.68
CA MET A 54 8.34 -1.04 -10.01
C MET A 54 9.38 -0.85 -11.12
N ARG A 55 10.17 0.23 -11.06
CA ARG A 55 11.21 0.50 -12.07
C ARG A 55 12.29 -0.57 -12.07
N LEU A 56 12.77 -0.95 -10.88
CA LEU A 56 13.74 -2.02 -10.69
C LEU A 56 13.20 -3.35 -11.24
N GLY A 57 11.93 -3.65 -10.97
CA GLY A 57 11.24 -4.82 -11.48
C GLY A 57 11.22 -4.88 -13.01
N CYS A 58 10.82 -3.77 -13.66
CA CYS A 58 10.80 -3.66 -15.11
C CYS A 58 12.20 -3.77 -15.73
N LEU A 59 13.21 -3.12 -15.15
CA LEU A 59 14.60 -3.20 -15.64
C LEU A 59 15.20 -4.60 -15.51
N ASN A 60 14.81 -5.33 -14.47
CA ASN A 60 15.14 -6.75 -14.34
C ASN A 60 14.32 -7.63 -15.29
N GLY A 61 13.30 -7.12 -16.00
CA GLY A 61 12.45 -7.92 -16.89
C GLY A 61 11.50 -8.88 -16.16
N PHE A 62 11.07 -8.52 -14.94
CA PHE A 62 10.05 -9.29 -14.22
C PHE A 62 8.65 -9.05 -14.80
N PRO A 63 7.75 -10.05 -14.78
CA PRO A 63 6.36 -9.82 -15.12
C PRO A 63 5.67 -8.96 -14.04
N ARG A 64 4.55 -8.35 -14.43
CA ARG A 64 3.81 -7.43 -13.56
C ARG A 64 3.25 -8.11 -12.32
N THR A 65 2.94 -9.41 -12.36
CA THR A 65 2.54 -10.20 -11.18
C THR A 65 3.61 -10.18 -10.10
N THR A 66 4.86 -10.48 -10.45
CA THR A 66 6.02 -10.40 -9.55
C THR A 66 6.22 -9.01 -8.96
N ILE A 67 6.09 -7.98 -9.79
CA ILE A 67 6.23 -6.59 -9.33
C ILE A 67 5.10 -6.23 -8.36
N ASN A 68 3.85 -6.53 -8.72
CA ASN A 68 2.69 -6.29 -7.87
C ASN A 68 2.81 -7.02 -6.53
N ARG A 69 3.31 -8.26 -6.57
CA ARG A 69 3.57 -9.06 -5.37
C ARG A 69 4.60 -8.41 -4.46
N SER A 70 5.70 -7.91 -5.03
CA SER A 70 6.72 -7.19 -4.25
C SER A 70 6.18 -5.90 -3.61
N LEU A 71 5.26 -5.20 -4.29
CA LEU A 71 4.59 -4.02 -3.75
C LEU A 71 3.64 -4.38 -2.60
N ILE A 72 2.93 -5.52 -2.68
CA ILE A 72 2.10 -6.02 -1.56
C ILE A 72 2.99 -6.24 -0.32
N TYR A 73 4.15 -6.89 -0.48
CA TYR A 73 5.08 -7.10 0.64
C TYR A 73 5.58 -5.80 1.26
N LEU A 74 5.93 -4.80 0.43
CA LEU A 74 6.32 -3.48 0.92
C LEU A 74 5.20 -2.82 1.75
N ASN A 75 3.96 -2.85 1.25
CA ASN A 75 2.80 -2.30 1.96
C ASN A 75 2.56 -3.04 3.29
N GLN A 76 2.66 -4.37 3.32
CA GLN A 76 2.48 -5.15 4.55
C GLN A 76 3.55 -4.81 5.58
N LEU A 77 4.82 -4.74 5.18
CA LEU A 77 5.93 -4.40 6.07
C LEU A 77 5.72 -3.03 6.71
N SER A 78 5.23 -2.04 5.95
CA SER A 78 4.99 -0.68 6.48
C SER A 78 3.92 -0.61 7.59
N LEU A 79 3.05 -1.60 7.70
CA LEU A 79 2.06 -1.68 8.78
C LEU A 79 2.63 -2.30 10.06
N VAL A 80 3.80 -2.94 10.01
CA VAL A 80 4.36 -3.69 11.13
C VAL A 80 5.67 -3.09 11.63
N TYR A 81 6.52 -2.62 10.72
CA TYR A 81 7.85 -2.11 11.03
C TYR A 81 7.92 -0.59 10.90
N ASN A 82 8.72 0.04 11.76
CA ASN A 82 9.06 1.45 11.65
C ASN A 82 10.16 1.63 10.61
N PHE A 83 9.84 2.18 9.44
CA PHE A 83 10.77 2.31 8.33
C PHE A 83 11.92 3.31 8.60
N ARG A 84 11.84 4.12 9.67
CA ARG A 84 12.93 5.00 10.09
C ARG A 84 14.18 4.25 10.56
N ASP A 85 14.04 2.98 10.90
CA ASP A 85 15.15 2.18 11.46
C ASP A 85 15.88 1.36 10.37
N TYR A 86 15.43 1.44 9.10
CA TYR A 86 15.88 0.56 8.03
C TYR A 86 16.27 1.32 6.77
N CYS A 87 17.23 0.78 6.03
CA CYS A 87 17.49 1.21 4.65
C CYS A 87 16.38 0.67 3.73
N ILE A 88 15.51 1.56 3.24
CA ILE A 88 14.32 1.20 2.46
C ILE A 88 14.69 0.54 1.13
N LYS A 89 15.81 0.92 0.49
CA LYS A 89 16.31 0.19 -0.69
C LYS A 89 16.48 -1.30 -0.41
N ASN A 90 17.10 -1.66 0.70
CA ASN A 90 17.42 -3.05 1.01
C ASN A 90 16.13 -3.85 1.28
N ILE A 91 15.12 -3.21 1.86
CA ILE A 91 13.76 -3.76 1.96
C ILE A 91 13.17 -3.99 0.57
N CYS A 92 13.24 -3.02 -0.34
CA CYS A 92 12.75 -3.17 -1.71
C CYS A 92 13.43 -4.36 -2.44
N LEU A 93 14.74 -4.53 -2.28
CA LEU A 93 15.48 -5.66 -2.84
C LEU A 93 14.96 -7.00 -2.29
N ALA A 94 14.76 -7.08 -0.97
CA ALA A 94 14.19 -8.26 -0.33
C ALA A 94 12.77 -8.56 -0.81
N CYS A 95 11.90 -7.55 -0.89
CA CYS A 95 10.53 -7.69 -1.42
C CYS A 95 10.52 -8.27 -2.84
N LEU A 96 11.38 -7.76 -3.73
CA LEU A 96 11.46 -8.25 -5.11
C LEU A 96 12.02 -9.67 -5.18
N PHE A 97 13.02 -9.98 -4.36
CA PHE A 97 13.65 -11.29 -4.30
C PHE A 97 12.71 -12.38 -3.75
N VAL A 98 11.92 -12.07 -2.71
CA VAL A 98 10.90 -12.99 -2.21
C VAL A 98 9.76 -13.15 -3.22
N ALA A 99 9.33 -12.05 -3.86
CA ALA A 99 8.27 -12.10 -4.85
C ALA A 99 8.61 -12.95 -6.07
N CYS A 100 9.84 -12.87 -6.59
CA CYS A 100 10.22 -13.66 -7.76
C CYS A 100 10.30 -15.17 -7.46
N LYS A 101 10.59 -15.55 -6.21
CA LYS A 101 10.48 -16.93 -5.75
C LYS A 101 9.04 -17.38 -5.59
N ALA A 102 8.17 -16.54 -5.03
CA ALA A 102 6.76 -16.87 -4.85
C ALA A 102 5.98 -16.98 -6.17
N GLU A 103 6.41 -16.28 -7.22
CA GLU A 103 5.74 -16.23 -8.53
C GLU A 103 6.48 -17.04 -9.61
N ASP A 104 7.37 -17.97 -9.24
CA ASP A 104 8.14 -18.83 -10.17
C ASP A 104 8.86 -18.07 -11.30
N THR A 105 9.40 -16.90 -10.98
CA THR A 105 10.10 -15.98 -11.90
C THR A 105 11.53 -15.69 -11.41
N VAL A 106 12.14 -16.67 -10.76
CA VAL A 106 13.38 -16.53 -9.97
C VAL A 106 14.53 -15.90 -10.76
N LYS A 107 15.20 -14.92 -10.14
CA LYS A 107 16.49 -14.37 -10.58
C LYS A 107 17.49 -14.40 -9.44
N LYS A 108 18.79 -14.42 -9.76
CA LYS A 108 19.85 -14.38 -8.75
C LYS A 108 19.82 -13.03 -8.03
N LEU A 109 19.99 -13.05 -6.72
CA LEU A 109 19.99 -11.83 -5.92
C LEU A 109 21.09 -10.84 -6.36
N LYS A 110 22.27 -11.34 -6.73
CA LYS A 110 23.39 -10.52 -7.25
C LYS A 110 23.00 -9.73 -8.51
N ASP A 111 22.18 -10.31 -9.40
CA ASP A 111 21.72 -9.65 -10.63
C ASP A 111 20.73 -8.53 -10.30
N ILE A 112 19.84 -8.77 -9.33
CA ILE A 112 18.89 -7.77 -8.84
C ILE A 112 19.64 -6.60 -8.19
N ILE A 113 20.62 -6.88 -7.32
CA ILE A 113 21.48 -5.86 -6.67
C ILE A 113 22.23 -5.05 -7.73
N SER A 114 22.85 -5.71 -8.71
CA SER A 114 23.59 -5.07 -9.79
C SER A 114 22.70 -4.10 -10.57
N THR A 115 21.50 -4.54 -10.98
CA THR A 115 20.52 -3.70 -11.67
C THR A 115 20.11 -2.50 -10.81
N SER A 116 19.96 -2.71 -9.49
CA SER A 116 19.62 -1.65 -8.54
C SER A 116 20.74 -0.60 -8.40
N ASN A 117 22.01 -1.01 -8.45
CA ASN A 117 23.16 -0.11 -8.37
C ASN A 117 23.35 0.70 -9.66
N ASN A 118 22.94 0.12 -10.80
CA ASN A 118 22.94 0.82 -12.09
C ASN A 118 21.78 1.81 -12.24
N LEU A 119 20.78 1.75 -11.35
CA LEU A 119 19.62 2.64 -11.34
C LEU A 119 20.00 3.99 -10.69
N LYS A 120 20.72 4.83 -11.44
CA LYS A 120 21.27 6.13 -11.01
C LYS A 120 20.27 7.29 -11.12
N GLU A 121 19.05 7.13 -10.61
CA GLU A 121 18.11 8.25 -10.53
C GLU A 121 18.38 9.08 -9.27
N SER A 122 18.65 10.38 -9.42
CA SER A 122 18.91 11.29 -8.29
C SER A 122 17.74 11.34 -7.30
N ARG A 123 16.51 11.14 -7.79
CA ARG A 123 15.29 11.11 -6.97
C ARG A 123 15.24 9.95 -5.98
N PHE A 124 15.86 8.81 -6.29
CA PHE A 124 15.89 7.67 -5.37
C PHE A 124 16.97 7.80 -4.30
N GLN A 125 17.75 8.88 -4.28
CA GLN A 125 18.84 9.06 -3.34
C GLN A 125 18.43 8.94 -1.87
N GLN A 126 17.23 9.44 -1.56
CA GLN A 126 16.64 9.38 -0.22
C GLN A 126 16.37 7.94 0.26
N LEU A 127 16.22 6.97 -0.65
CA LEU A 127 16.01 5.56 -0.31
C LEU A 127 17.31 4.83 0.07
N PHE A 128 18.47 5.39 -0.33
CA PHE A 128 19.79 4.80 -0.06
C PHE A 128 20.31 5.13 1.34
N HIS A 129 19.68 6.08 2.06
CA HIS A 129 20.14 6.49 3.37
C HIS A 129 19.94 5.36 4.39
N ASN A 130 21.03 4.94 5.03
CA ASN A 130 20.97 4.03 6.16
C ASN A 130 21.03 4.85 7.46
N PRO A 131 19.95 4.86 8.27
CA PRO A 131 19.90 5.60 9.52
C PRO A 131 20.94 5.12 10.56
N ASN A 132 21.48 3.91 10.40
CA ASN A 132 22.44 3.30 11.33
C ASN A 132 23.92 3.42 10.87
N ASP A 133 24.21 4.08 9.74
CA ASP A 133 25.59 4.25 9.27
C ASP A 133 26.31 5.39 10.03
N PRO A 134 27.53 5.18 10.56
CA PRO A 134 28.25 6.16 11.36
C PRO A 134 28.69 7.43 10.59
N GLU A 135 28.69 7.43 9.25
CA GLU A 135 29.02 8.61 8.44
C GLU A 135 27.87 9.64 8.38
N ASN A 136 26.62 9.21 8.55
CA ASN A 136 25.44 10.07 8.43
C ASN A 136 25.24 11.03 9.61
N GLN A 137 25.92 10.81 10.73
CA GLN A 137 25.91 11.70 11.89
C GLN A 137 26.82 12.94 11.73
N LYS A 138 27.68 12.98 10.70
CA LYS A 138 28.57 14.13 10.43
C LYS A 138 27.97 15.16 9.48
N SER A 139 26.94 14.80 8.71
CA SER A 139 26.29 15.67 7.72
C SER A 139 25.16 16.55 8.26
N SER A 140 24.80 16.44 9.55
CA SER A 140 23.71 17.24 10.16
C SER A 140 24.13 18.61 10.72
N SER A 141 25.40 19.02 10.56
CA SER A 141 25.86 20.35 10.97
C SER A 141 26.56 21.08 9.81
N LYS A 142 25.77 21.59 8.85
CA LYS A 142 26.03 22.79 8.03
C LYS A 142 24.97 22.85 6.91
N LEU A 143 23.85 23.53 7.17
CA LEU A 143 23.14 24.26 6.12
C LEU A 143 23.63 25.71 6.21
N ASP A 144 24.13 26.27 5.11
CA ASP A 144 23.66 27.56 4.60
C ASP A 144 24.37 27.97 3.29
N THR A 145 23.54 28.46 2.37
CA THR A 145 23.77 29.27 1.15
C THR A 145 24.15 28.60 -0.20
N PRO A 146 23.52 29.06 -1.31
CA PRO A 146 23.74 28.54 -2.66
C PRO A 146 24.66 29.45 -3.48
N ASN A 147 25.61 28.88 -4.22
CA ASN A 147 26.00 29.34 -5.56
C ASN A 147 27.12 28.48 -6.17
N GLY A 148 26.98 28.23 -7.47
CA GLY A 148 28.09 28.16 -8.43
C GLY A 148 29.00 26.94 -8.37
N SER A 149 28.82 26.05 -9.36
CA SER A 149 29.87 25.26 -10.03
C SER A 149 31.16 24.99 -9.25
N ASN A 150 31.38 23.73 -8.85
CA ASN A 150 32.65 23.05 -9.08
C ASN A 150 32.52 21.55 -8.81
N THR A 151 33.20 20.80 -9.67
CA THR A 151 33.50 19.38 -9.61
C THR A 151 33.78 18.86 -8.20
N VAL A 152 33.02 17.85 -7.77
CA VAL A 152 33.42 16.93 -6.69
C VAL A 152 33.22 15.51 -7.21
N THR A 153 34.33 14.95 -7.72
CA THR A 153 34.75 13.54 -7.63
C THR A 153 33.67 12.61 -7.06
N ALA A 154 32.99 11.76 -7.83
CA ALA A 154 33.56 10.51 -8.33
C ALA A 154 34.69 10.02 -7.42
N ASP A 155 34.36 9.56 -6.20
CA ASP A 155 35.16 8.62 -5.40
C ASP A 155 34.45 8.28 -4.08
N LEU A 156 33.68 7.19 -4.09
CA LEU A 156 33.54 6.25 -2.97
C LEU A 156 33.42 4.81 -3.53
N ILE A 157 34.31 4.48 -4.46
CA ILE A 157 34.75 3.10 -4.69
C ILE A 157 36.25 3.11 -4.42
N SER A 158 36.63 3.03 -3.15
CA SER A 158 37.98 2.66 -2.74
C SER A 158 37.99 1.16 -2.43
N THR A 159 38.65 0.39 -3.30
CA THR A 159 39.06 -1.01 -3.08
C THR A 159 39.92 -1.12 -1.80
N PRO A 160 39.95 -2.24 -1.03
CA PRO A 160 39.83 -3.63 -1.46
C PRO A 160 38.96 -4.49 -0.50
N ASN A 161 37.67 -4.65 -0.77
CA ASN A 161 36.86 -5.77 -0.24
C ASN A 161 35.43 -5.81 -0.86
N ASP A 162 35.30 -5.56 -2.16
CA ASP A 162 33.99 -5.51 -2.84
C ASP A 162 33.17 -6.80 -2.65
N GLY A 163 33.84 -7.93 -2.44
CA GLY A 163 33.22 -9.20 -2.07
C GLY A 163 32.57 -9.18 -0.68
N THR A 164 33.26 -8.67 0.33
CA THR A 164 32.76 -8.76 1.72
C THR A 164 31.57 -7.83 1.96
N VAL A 165 31.60 -6.62 1.40
CA VAL A 165 30.46 -5.67 1.51
C VAL A 165 29.23 -6.22 0.78
N LEU A 166 29.43 -6.84 -0.40
CA LEU A 166 28.35 -7.49 -1.12
C LEU A 166 27.78 -8.69 -0.34
N ASP A 167 28.65 -9.49 0.28
CA ASP A 167 28.23 -10.65 1.06
C ASP A 167 27.47 -10.24 2.34
N GLU A 168 27.88 -9.17 3.02
CA GLU A 168 27.13 -8.57 4.14
C GLU A 168 25.74 -8.08 3.71
N LEU A 169 25.65 -7.41 2.55
CA LEU A 169 24.38 -6.97 1.97
C LEU A 169 23.47 -8.17 1.63
N ILE A 170 24.03 -9.24 1.06
CA ILE A 170 23.28 -10.47 0.76
C ILE A 170 22.74 -11.09 2.05
N GLN A 171 23.55 -11.19 3.10
CA GLN A 171 23.10 -11.69 4.41
C GLN A 171 22.01 -10.80 5.01
N LEU A 172 22.12 -9.48 4.89
CA LEU A 172 21.08 -8.55 5.31
C LEU A 172 19.76 -8.77 4.55
N ILE A 173 19.82 -8.93 3.22
CA ILE A 173 18.63 -9.18 2.40
C ILE A 173 17.99 -10.52 2.76
N HIS A 174 18.76 -11.57 3.07
CA HIS A 174 18.22 -12.83 3.55
C HIS A 174 17.51 -12.70 4.91
N ARG A 175 17.99 -11.81 5.81
CA ARG A 175 17.28 -11.49 7.06
C ARG A 175 15.93 -10.83 6.79
N TYR A 176 15.89 -9.86 5.88
CA TYR A 176 14.63 -9.23 5.47
C TYR A 176 13.69 -10.20 4.73
N GLU A 177 14.23 -11.14 3.96
CA GLU A 177 13.44 -12.22 3.40
C GLU A 177 12.71 -13.00 4.50
N LEU A 178 13.40 -13.44 5.55
CA LEU A 178 12.76 -14.14 6.66
C LEU A 178 11.65 -13.31 7.31
N MET A 179 11.87 -12.00 7.50
CA MET A 179 10.84 -11.10 8.02
C MET A 179 9.60 -11.05 7.11
N ILE A 180 9.77 -11.02 5.79
CA ILE A 180 8.65 -11.02 4.82
C ILE A 180 7.89 -12.36 4.87
N LEU A 181 8.61 -13.47 4.98
CA LEU A 181 8.05 -14.82 5.05
C LEU A 181 7.22 -15.02 6.32
N GLU A 182 7.78 -14.63 7.47
CA GLU A 182 7.08 -14.65 8.75
C GLU A 182 5.82 -13.80 8.69
N LEU A 183 5.93 -12.56 8.20
CA LEU A 183 4.80 -11.63 8.09
C LEU A 183 3.62 -12.21 7.30
N ASN A 184 3.91 -12.91 6.19
CA ASN A 184 2.90 -13.56 5.36
C ASN A 184 2.43 -14.92 5.91
N SER A 185 2.94 -15.34 7.07
CA SER A 185 2.69 -16.67 7.65
C SER A 185 2.96 -17.79 6.63
N TYR A 186 3.97 -17.59 5.78
CA TYR A 186 4.31 -18.49 4.66
C TYR A 186 3.16 -18.79 3.69
N ASN A 187 2.11 -17.96 3.67
CA ASN A 187 1.01 -18.08 2.73
C ASN A 187 1.30 -17.27 1.47
N PHE A 188 1.48 -17.97 0.35
CA PHE A 188 1.74 -17.35 -0.95
C PHE A 188 0.54 -17.35 -1.90
N ASN A 189 -0.66 -17.68 -1.42
CA ASN A 189 -1.85 -17.60 -2.24
C ASN A 189 -2.36 -16.15 -2.23
N LEU A 190 -2.07 -15.40 -3.29
CA LEU A 190 -2.63 -14.07 -3.51
C LEU A 190 -3.24 -13.97 -4.90
N ASP A 191 -4.46 -13.46 -4.93
CA ASP A 191 -5.18 -13.14 -6.15
C ASP A 191 -4.93 -11.70 -6.58
N HIS A 192 -4.69 -11.51 -7.87
CA HIS A 192 -4.47 -10.20 -8.47
C HIS A 192 -5.77 -9.64 -9.09
N PRO A 193 -6.11 -8.34 -8.92
CA PRO A 193 -7.25 -7.69 -9.56
C PRO A 193 -7.25 -7.83 -11.08
N GLN A 194 -6.06 -7.86 -11.69
CA GLN A 194 -5.86 -7.95 -13.14
C GLN A 194 -6.61 -9.14 -13.76
N THR A 195 -6.65 -10.28 -13.07
CA THR A 195 -7.35 -11.49 -13.52
C THR A 195 -8.86 -11.25 -13.62
N TYR A 196 -9.44 -10.56 -12.64
CA TYR A 196 -10.85 -10.17 -12.64
C TYR A 196 -11.14 -9.11 -13.69
N VAL A 197 -10.23 -8.16 -13.90
CA VAL A 197 -10.37 -7.13 -14.94
C VAL A 197 -10.56 -7.80 -16.31
N ILE A 198 -9.70 -8.76 -16.65
CA ILE A 198 -9.78 -9.46 -17.95
C ILE A 198 -11.06 -10.31 -18.03
N LYS A 199 -11.43 -11.03 -16.97
CA LYS A 199 -12.65 -11.85 -16.93
C LYS A 199 -13.91 -11.00 -17.16
N PHE A 200 -14.05 -9.88 -16.45
CA PHE A 200 -15.19 -8.96 -16.63
C PHE A 200 -15.21 -8.38 -18.05
N GLY A 201 -14.04 -8.02 -18.60
CA GLY A 201 -13.95 -7.50 -19.96
C GLY A 201 -14.47 -8.47 -21.01
N ARG A 202 -14.21 -9.78 -20.82
CA ARG A 202 -14.74 -10.85 -21.69
C ARG A 202 -16.25 -11.05 -21.53
N ILE A 203 -16.75 -11.05 -20.29
CA ILE A 203 -18.18 -11.24 -19.98
C ILE A 203 -19.02 -10.08 -20.54
N TYR A 204 -18.55 -8.85 -20.39
CA TYR A 204 -19.28 -7.65 -20.82
C TYR A 204 -18.92 -7.17 -22.22
N HIS A 205 -18.16 -7.96 -22.99
CA HIS A 205 -17.71 -7.64 -24.34
C HIS A 205 -17.10 -6.22 -24.47
N ALA A 206 -16.33 -5.80 -23.46
CA ALA A 206 -15.74 -4.47 -23.44
C ALA A 206 -14.58 -4.38 -24.45
N PRO A 207 -14.36 -3.22 -25.10
CA PRO A 207 -13.29 -3.09 -26.07
C PRO A 207 -11.90 -3.18 -25.41
N SER A 208 -10.92 -3.74 -26.13
CA SER A 208 -9.57 -3.99 -25.59
C SER A 208 -8.88 -2.73 -25.05
N SER A 209 -9.12 -1.57 -25.67
CA SER A 209 -8.56 -0.29 -25.21
C SER A 209 -9.13 0.16 -23.86
N PHE A 210 -10.36 -0.26 -23.53
CA PHE A 210 -11.01 0.01 -22.24
C PHE A 210 -10.55 -0.98 -21.17
N ILE A 211 -10.48 -2.28 -21.52
CA ILE A 211 -9.93 -3.31 -20.63
C ILE A 211 -8.51 -2.95 -20.22
N ARG A 212 -7.67 -2.49 -21.18
CA ARG A 212 -6.31 -2.05 -20.90
C ARG A 212 -6.27 -0.87 -19.92
N LEU A 213 -7.14 0.13 -20.09
CA LEU A 213 -7.21 1.26 -19.16
C LEU A 213 -7.61 0.81 -17.74
N ALA A 214 -8.65 -0.01 -17.60
CA ALA A 214 -9.07 -0.54 -16.30
C ALA A 214 -7.97 -1.42 -15.66
N TRP A 215 -7.24 -2.18 -16.48
CA TRP A 215 -6.12 -3.01 -16.05
C TRP A 215 -4.98 -2.15 -15.52
N GLU A 216 -4.62 -1.07 -16.22
CA GLU A 216 -3.58 -0.12 -15.79
C GLU A 216 -4.00 0.62 -14.50
N LEU A 217 -5.25 1.08 -14.40
CA LEU A 217 -5.78 1.71 -13.18
C LEU A 217 -5.69 0.80 -11.96
N SER A 218 -5.93 -0.50 -12.13
CA SER A 218 -5.84 -1.46 -11.03
C SER A 218 -4.44 -1.57 -10.42
N HIS A 219 -3.37 -1.27 -11.18
CA HIS A 219 -1.98 -1.33 -10.69
C HIS A 219 -1.66 -0.23 -9.68
N PHE A 220 -2.30 0.94 -9.80
CA PHE A 220 -2.07 2.04 -8.87
C PHE A 220 -2.46 1.68 -7.44
N THR A 221 -3.39 0.73 -7.27
CA THR A 221 -3.81 0.20 -5.97
C THR A 221 -2.64 -0.34 -5.15
N TYR A 222 -1.58 -0.84 -5.79
CA TYR A 222 -0.38 -1.36 -5.11
C TYR A 222 0.60 -0.27 -4.67
N LEU A 223 0.43 0.99 -5.08
CA LEU A 223 1.24 2.11 -4.62
C LEU A 223 0.80 2.65 -3.25
N SER A 224 -0.20 2.01 -2.64
CA SER A 224 -0.77 2.37 -1.34
C SER A 224 -1.33 1.12 -0.66
N HIS A 225 -1.77 1.24 0.60
CA HIS A 225 -2.38 0.16 1.38
C HIS A 225 -3.75 -0.29 0.86
N LEU A 226 -4.27 0.31 -0.22
CA LEU A 226 -5.53 -0.08 -0.84
C LEU A 226 -5.56 -1.57 -1.24
N CYS A 227 -4.42 -2.14 -1.64
CA CYS A 227 -4.32 -3.56 -1.96
C CYS A 227 -4.49 -4.48 -0.72
N LEU A 228 -4.31 -3.94 0.49
CA LEU A 228 -4.53 -4.62 1.76
C LEU A 228 -5.90 -4.29 2.37
N GLN A 229 -6.61 -3.32 1.81
CA GLN A 229 -7.91 -2.89 2.33
C GLN A 229 -9.08 -3.55 1.59
N TYR A 230 -8.92 -3.77 0.28
CA TYR A 230 -10.01 -4.25 -0.57
C TYR A 230 -9.66 -5.54 -1.31
N PRO A 231 -10.63 -6.44 -1.54
CA PRO A 231 -10.41 -7.66 -2.30
C PRO A 231 -10.27 -7.39 -3.82
N PRO A 232 -9.62 -8.29 -4.56
CA PRO A 232 -9.23 -8.07 -5.96
C PRO A 232 -10.39 -7.88 -6.93
N HIS A 233 -11.52 -8.56 -6.70
CA HIS A 233 -12.73 -8.39 -7.52
C HIS A 233 -13.32 -6.97 -7.35
N LEU A 234 -13.32 -6.42 -6.13
CA LEU A 234 -13.79 -5.06 -5.84
C LEU A 234 -12.87 -4.01 -6.47
N ILE A 235 -11.55 -4.19 -6.34
CA ILE A 235 -10.54 -3.35 -6.98
C ILE A 235 -10.76 -3.32 -8.51
N ALA A 236 -11.02 -4.48 -9.12
CA ALA A 236 -11.34 -4.56 -10.54
C ALA A 236 -12.64 -3.80 -10.88
N CYS A 237 -13.71 -3.98 -10.11
CA CYS A 237 -14.96 -3.24 -10.29
C CYS A 237 -14.76 -1.72 -10.21
N GLY A 238 -14.02 -1.23 -9.21
CA GLY A 238 -13.78 0.21 -9.07
C GLY A 238 -12.90 0.77 -10.19
N SER A 239 -11.89 0.01 -10.62
CA SER A 239 -11.05 0.38 -11.77
C SER A 239 -11.88 0.52 -13.05
N TYR A 240 -12.86 -0.36 -13.24
CA TYR A 240 -13.83 -0.27 -14.33
C TYR A 240 -14.69 0.97 -14.27
N VAL A 241 -15.27 1.31 -13.11
CA VAL A 241 -16.09 2.52 -12.93
C VAL A 241 -15.26 3.76 -13.27
N ILE A 242 -14.03 3.87 -12.78
CA ILE A 242 -13.15 4.99 -13.10
C ILE A 242 -12.86 5.04 -14.61
N ALA A 243 -12.57 3.89 -15.23
CA ALA A 243 -12.34 3.81 -16.67
C ALA A 243 -13.57 4.28 -17.49
N THR A 244 -14.81 3.97 -17.05
CA THR A 244 -16.03 4.44 -17.74
C THR A 244 -16.16 5.96 -17.69
N HIS A 245 -15.79 6.58 -16.58
CA HIS A 245 -15.86 8.02 -16.44
C HIS A 245 -14.77 8.75 -17.23
N LEU A 246 -13.61 8.12 -17.40
CA LEU A 246 -12.51 8.66 -18.21
C LEU A 246 -12.75 8.48 -19.72
N LYS A 247 -13.34 7.34 -20.12
CA LYS A 247 -13.74 7.08 -21.51
C LYS A 247 -15.25 7.20 -21.61
N SER A 248 -15.73 8.44 -21.67
CA SER A 248 -17.15 8.88 -21.71
C SER A 248 -18.09 8.14 -22.68
N ASN A 249 -17.55 7.34 -23.60
CA ASN A 249 -18.28 6.62 -24.64
C ASN A 249 -18.52 5.12 -24.33
N LEU A 250 -17.97 4.60 -23.23
CA LEU A 250 -17.95 3.16 -22.96
C LEU A 250 -18.31 2.90 -21.50
N SER A 251 -19.60 2.83 -21.22
CA SER A 251 -20.09 2.14 -20.04
C SER A 251 -20.57 0.77 -20.50
N PRO A 252 -19.72 -0.29 -20.48
CA PRO A 252 -20.18 -1.65 -20.77
C PRO A 252 -21.24 -2.15 -19.78
N PHE A 253 -21.50 -1.35 -18.73
CA PHE A 253 -22.47 -1.58 -17.67
C PHE A 253 -23.80 -0.86 -17.87
N LEU A 254 -23.95 -0.02 -18.92
CA LEU A 254 -25.23 0.65 -19.24
C LEU A 254 -26.39 -0.34 -19.36
N ASN A 255 -26.10 -1.55 -19.83
CA ASN A 255 -27.09 -2.62 -20.01
C ASN A 255 -27.28 -3.51 -18.77
N TYR A 256 -26.48 -3.33 -17.70
CA TYR A 256 -26.47 -4.20 -16.52
C TYR A 256 -26.43 -3.38 -15.23
N PRO A 257 -27.52 -2.72 -14.81
CA PRO A 257 -27.54 -1.75 -13.71
C PRO A 257 -27.13 -2.31 -12.32
N THR A 258 -27.11 -3.64 -12.14
CA THR A 258 -26.78 -4.34 -10.88
C THR A 258 -25.55 -5.24 -10.96
N TRP A 259 -24.70 -5.06 -11.98
CA TRP A 259 -23.53 -5.91 -12.24
C TRP A 259 -22.57 -6.06 -11.04
N PHE A 260 -22.44 -5.04 -10.19
CA PHE A 260 -21.59 -5.08 -8.99
C PHE A 260 -22.22 -5.89 -7.84
N GLN A 261 -23.55 -5.97 -7.76
CA GLN A 261 -24.25 -6.81 -6.79
C GLN A 261 -24.04 -8.29 -7.09
N THR A 262 -23.84 -8.64 -8.37
CA THR A 262 -23.53 -10.02 -8.81
C THR A 262 -22.18 -10.51 -8.26
N TYR A 263 -21.26 -9.60 -7.92
CA TYR A 263 -19.93 -9.91 -7.42
C TYR A 263 -19.76 -9.63 -5.92
N PHE A 264 -20.86 -9.58 -5.16
CA PHE A 264 -20.85 -9.33 -3.71
C PHE A 264 -20.15 -8.02 -3.31
N CYS A 265 -20.15 -7.01 -4.18
CA CYS A 265 -19.60 -5.69 -3.85
C CYS A 265 -20.68 -4.81 -3.22
N GLU A 266 -20.51 -4.45 -1.95
CA GLU A 266 -21.33 -3.44 -1.31
C GLU A 266 -21.08 -2.07 -1.94
N LYS A 267 -22.17 -1.35 -2.26
CA LYS A 267 -22.11 -0.05 -2.93
C LYS A 267 -21.20 0.94 -2.19
N GLU A 268 -21.34 1.01 -0.87
CA GLU A 268 -20.53 1.84 0.02
C GLU A 268 -19.03 1.55 -0.11
N THR A 269 -18.64 0.28 0.01
CA THR A 269 -17.23 -0.14 -0.08
C THR A 269 -16.61 0.16 -1.45
N LEU A 270 -17.39 0.00 -2.53
CA LEU A 270 -16.95 0.30 -3.89
C LEU A 270 -16.66 1.80 -4.09
N TYR A 271 -17.57 2.67 -3.65
CA TYR A 271 -17.37 4.12 -3.76
C TYR A 271 -16.28 4.63 -2.81
N GLY A 272 -16.13 4.03 -1.63
CA GLY A 272 -15.01 4.29 -0.72
C GLY A 272 -13.66 3.99 -1.39
N TYR A 273 -13.54 2.84 -2.05
CA TYR A 273 -12.35 2.48 -2.84
C TYR A 273 -12.10 3.46 -3.98
N ILE A 274 -13.12 3.77 -4.79
CA ILE A 274 -12.99 4.70 -5.93
C ILE A 274 -12.49 6.07 -5.47
N SER A 275 -13.04 6.60 -4.38
CA SER A 275 -12.61 7.88 -3.83
C SER A 275 -11.13 7.85 -3.45
N GLN A 276 -10.70 6.82 -2.72
CA GLN A 276 -9.31 6.69 -2.28
C GLN A 276 -8.35 6.46 -3.45
N LEU A 277 -8.74 5.69 -4.47
CA LEU A 277 -7.93 5.49 -5.67
C LEU A 277 -7.77 6.79 -6.46
N ILE A 278 -8.82 7.61 -6.59
CA ILE A 278 -8.73 8.92 -7.25
C ILE A 278 -7.76 9.85 -6.50
N GLU A 279 -7.82 9.88 -5.17
CA GLU A 279 -6.90 10.67 -4.35
C GLU A 279 -5.44 10.20 -4.49
N LEU A 280 -5.24 8.89 -4.54
CA LEU A 280 -3.94 8.30 -4.84
C LEU A 280 -3.45 8.71 -6.24
N LEU A 281 -4.28 8.59 -7.27
CA LEU A 281 -3.93 8.97 -8.64
C LEU A 281 -3.53 10.44 -8.74
N ILE A 282 -4.28 11.34 -8.11
CA ILE A 282 -3.93 12.77 -8.05
C ILE A 282 -2.58 12.98 -7.36
N THR A 283 -2.34 12.28 -6.25
CA THR A 283 -1.07 12.35 -5.51
C THR A 283 0.11 11.86 -6.35
N VAL A 284 -0.07 10.75 -7.05
CA VAL A 284 0.92 10.14 -7.94
C VAL A 284 1.22 11.06 -9.14
N LEU A 285 0.20 11.62 -9.79
CA LEU A 285 0.37 12.52 -10.94
C LEU A 285 1.05 13.85 -10.54
N LYS A 286 0.81 14.34 -9.32
CA LYS A 286 1.50 15.52 -8.77
C LYS A 286 2.94 15.22 -8.34
N SER A 287 3.28 13.95 -8.11
CA SER A 287 4.63 13.57 -7.68
C SER A 287 5.63 13.85 -8.80
N PRO A 288 6.86 14.28 -8.46
CA PRO A 288 7.87 14.58 -9.47
C PRO A 288 8.38 13.34 -10.21
N THR A 289 8.08 12.14 -9.70
CA THR A 289 8.46 10.84 -10.28
C THR A 289 7.35 10.21 -11.10
N SER A 290 6.27 10.95 -11.38
CA SER A 290 5.13 10.47 -12.18
C SER A 290 5.54 9.92 -13.53
N TYR A 291 6.49 10.56 -14.23
CA TYR A 291 7.01 10.12 -15.54
C TYR A 291 7.58 8.69 -15.54
N LEU A 292 8.01 8.16 -14.39
CA LEU A 292 8.53 6.79 -14.28
C LEU A 292 7.42 5.73 -14.26
N ILE A 293 6.18 6.14 -14.03
CA ILE A 293 5.00 5.27 -13.90
C ILE A 293 4.17 5.26 -15.19
N VAL A 294 4.20 6.36 -15.94
CA VAL A 294 3.25 6.61 -17.04
C VAL A 294 3.51 5.65 -18.21
N ASP A 295 2.69 4.60 -18.29
CA ASP A 295 2.46 3.84 -19.51
C ASP A 295 1.59 4.68 -20.48
N SER A 296 1.65 4.37 -21.78
CA SER A 296 1.07 5.18 -22.88
C SER A 296 -0.43 5.50 -22.77
N SER A 297 -1.21 4.76 -21.99
CA SER A 297 -2.65 4.99 -21.82
C SER A 297 -3.00 5.88 -20.63
N ILE A 298 -2.07 6.07 -19.69
CA ILE A 298 -2.25 6.94 -18.53
C ILE A 298 -1.81 8.37 -18.84
N SER A 299 -0.92 8.56 -19.82
CA SER A 299 -0.44 9.89 -20.23
C SER A 299 -1.56 10.82 -20.70
N SER A 300 -2.71 10.26 -21.11
CA SER A 300 -3.89 11.04 -21.50
C SER A 300 -4.77 11.49 -20.34
N ILE A 301 -4.56 10.99 -19.11
CA ILE A 301 -5.42 11.32 -17.96
C ILE A 301 -4.96 12.65 -17.35
N SER A 302 -5.85 13.64 -17.38
CA SER A 302 -5.61 14.93 -16.73
C SER A 302 -6.05 14.93 -15.27
N ILE A 303 -5.35 15.71 -14.44
CA ILE A 303 -5.76 15.96 -13.04
C ILE A 303 -7.16 16.61 -13.00
N MET A 304 -7.51 17.38 -14.04
CA MET A 304 -8.83 18.02 -14.17
C MET A 304 -9.95 16.98 -14.32
N GLU A 305 -9.79 15.97 -15.17
CA GLU A 305 -10.78 14.90 -15.33
C GLU A 305 -10.99 14.13 -14.02
N LEU A 306 -9.91 13.79 -13.31
CA LEU A 306 -10.00 13.12 -12.00
C LEU A 306 -10.76 13.98 -10.97
N ASN A 307 -10.51 15.29 -10.95
CA ASN A 307 -11.25 16.21 -10.08
C ASN A 307 -12.74 16.32 -10.48
N GLN A 308 -13.08 16.28 -11.77
CA GLN A 308 -14.47 16.25 -12.22
C GLN A 308 -15.19 14.97 -11.80
N ILE A 309 -14.51 13.82 -11.88
CA ILE A 309 -15.06 12.54 -11.39
C ILE A 309 -15.30 12.63 -9.89
N LYS A 310 -14.33 13.15 -9.14
CA LYS A 310 -14.46 13.39 -7.70
C LYS A 310 -15.69 14.23 -7.38
N LEU A 311 -15.89 15.36 -8.07
CA LEU A 311 -17.05 16.24 -7.91
C LEU A 311 -18.39 15.54 -8.22
N LYS A 312 -18.46 14.75 -9.29
CA LYS A 312 -19.67 13.97 -9.63
C LYS A 312 -20.02 12.96 -8.54
N LEU A 313 -19.02 12.28 -7.97
CA LEU A 313 -19.23 11.34 -6.86
C LEU A 313 -19.71 12.07 -5.59
N VAL A 314 -19.26 13.31 -5.35
CA VAL A 314 -19.77 14.15 -4.24
C VAL A 314 -21.23 14.50 -4.43
N GLN A 315 -21.59 14.96 -5.63
CA GLN A 315 -22.95 15.39 -5.96
C GLN A 315 -23.97 14.25 -5.88
N GLN A 316 -23.54 13.00 -6.11
CA GLN A 316 -24.37 11.81 -5.94
C GLN A 316 -24.55 11.38 -4.47
N GLY A 317 -24.04 12.14 -3.50
CA GLY A 317 -24.14 11.85 -2.06
C GLY A 317 -23.20 10.76 -1.57
N LEU A 318 -22.33 10.24 -2.42
CA LEU A 318 -21.48 9.06 -2.13
C LEU A 318 -20.12 9.42 -1.53
N TRP A 319 -19.73 10.71 -1.58
CA TRP A 319 -18.38 11.15 -1.17
C TRP A 319 -18.31 11.73 0.25
N LEU A 320 -19.41 12.31 0.75
CA LEU A 320 -19.43 13.02 2.04
C LEU A 320 -19.36 12.10 3.26
N GLU A 321 -19.80 10.84 3.15
CA GLU A 321 -19.80 9.88 4.25
C GLU A 321 -18.39 9.29 4.55
N PHE A 322 -17.46 9.30 3.59
CA PHE A 322 -16.17 8.60 3.73
C PHE A 322 -14.99 9.48 4.20
N ASN A 323 -15.13 10.81 4.11
CA ASN A 323 -14.08 11.75 4.52
C ASN A 323 -14.27 12.34 5.93
N GLN A 324 -15.34 11.97 6.63
CA GLN A 324 -15.59 12.42 8.01
C GLN A 324 -14.90 11.57 9.10
N PHE A 325 -14.28 10.46 8.76
CA PHE A 325 -13.44 9.71 9.70
C PHE A 325 -11.98 10.18 9.62
N LYS A 326 -11.72 11.38 10.14
CA LYS A 326 -10.36 11.75 10.58
C LYS A 326 -10.12 11.17 11.97
N PHE A 327 -8.95 10.60 12.18
CA PHE A 327 -8.45 10.23 13.50
C PHE A 327 -8.27 11.50 14.34
N ASP A 328 -9.30 11.86 15.09
CA ASP A 328 -9.18 12.80 16.21
C ASP A 328 -8.89 12.00 17.49
N GLU A 329 -7.92 12.43 18.28
CA GLU A 329 -7.59 11.83 19.58
C GLU A 329 -8.79 11.75 20.53
N LYS A 330 -9.82 12.58 20.32
CA LYS A 330 -11.11 12.51 21.02
C LYS A 330 -11.92 11.24 20.72
N ASN A 331 -11.73 10.60 19.56
CA ASN A 331 -12.45 9.37 19.16
C ASN A 331 -11.83 8.07 19.71
N LEU A 332 -10.62 8.11 20.27
CA LEU A 332 -10.03 6.99 21.02
C LEU A 332 -10.89 6.61 22.24
N TYR A 333 -11.54 7.60 22.86
CA TYR A 333 -12.46 7.36 23.97
C TYR A 333 -13.72 6.64 23.50
N LYS A 334 -14.21 6.92 22.29
CA LYS A 334 -15.36 6.21 21.68
C LYS A 334 -15.01 4.78 21.28
N ILE A 335 -13.79 4.51 20.82
CA ILE A 335 -13.32 3.13 20.54
C ILE A 335 -13.18 2.34 21.86
N LYS A 336 -12.69 2.96 22.94
CA LYS A 336 -12.70 2.35 24.30
C LYS A 336 -14.11 2.11 24.83
N ILE A 337 -15.03 3.05 24.63
CA ILE A 337 -16.45 2.89 24.98
C ILE A 337 -17.09 1.77 24.15
N TRP A 338 -16.86 1.72 22.83
CA TRP A 338 -17.39 0.67 21.95
C TRP A 338 -16.83 -0.71 22.31
N LEU A 339 -15.53 -0.82 22.60
CA LEU A 339 -14.92 -2.05 23.12
C LEU A 339 -15.45 -2.46 24.50
N ASN A 340 -15.78 -1.50 25.37
CA ASN A 340 -16.40 -1.77 26.68
C ASN A 340 -17.88 -2.13 26.57
N ILE A 341 -18.63 -1.52 25.64
CA ILE A 341 -20.01 -1.86 25.32
C ILE A 341 -20.06 -3.27 24.72
N HIS A 342 -19.16 -3.62 23.79
CA HIS A 342 -19.08 -4.97 23.23
C HIS A 342 -18.65 -6.03 24.26
N LYS A 343 -17.79 -5.67 25.23
CA LYS A 343 -17.44 -6.54 26.37
C LYS A 343 -18.61 -6.72 27.34
N LYS A 344 -19.40 -5.67 27.58
CA LYS A 344 -20.64 -5.74 28.39
C LYS A 344 -21.72 -6.56 27.68
N LEU A 345 -21.88 -6.38 26.36
CA LEU A 345 -22.83 -7.14 25.53
C LEU A 345 -22.45 -8.62 25.43
N LYS A 346 -21.16 -8.97 25.37
CA LYS A 346 -20.70 -10.37 25.44
C LYS A 346 -20.89 -11.01 26.81
N LYS A 347 -20.78 -10.23 27.90
CA LYS A 347 -21.10 -10.71 29.25
C LYS A 347 -22.61 -10.85 29.49
N SER A 348 -23.44 -10.03 28.84
CA SER A 348 -24.90 -10.13 28.94
C SER A 348 -25.50 -11.22 28.06
N THR A 349 -24.78 -11.74 27.07
CA THR A 349 -25.22 -12.91 26.27
C THR A 349 -24.89 -14.26 26.94
N GLU A 350 -24.09 -14.27 28.01
CA GLU A 350 -23.82 -15.48 28.81
C GLU A 350 -24.76 -15.65 30.01
N ASN A 351 -25.59 -14.65 30.32
CA ASN A 351 -26.66 -14.76 31.31
C ASN A 351 -28.00 -14.35 30.66
N SER A 352 -28.71 -15.33 30.12
CA SER A 352 -30.13 -15.20 29.80
C SER A 352 -30.92 -14.91 31.08
N GLY A 353 -31.58 -13.76 31.14
CA GLY A 353 -32.50 -13.39 32.21
C GLY A 353 -33.07 -11.99 32.01
N GLU A 354 -34.28 -11.96 31.44
CA GLU A 354 -35.34 -10.97 31.64
C GLU A 354 -35.07 -9.44 31.63
N VAL A 355 -35.73 -8.81 30.65
CA VAL A 355 -36.65 -7.66 30.78
C VAL A 355 -36.08 -6.23 30.98
N GLU A 356 -36.68 -5.35 30.17
CA GLU A 356 -36.84 -3.89 30.22
C GLU A 356 -35.68 -2.93 29.90
N ILE A 357 -35.81 -2.39 28.68
CA ILE A 357 -35.33 -1.09 28.25
C ILE A 357 -35.99 0.00 29.10
N ARG A 358 -35.20 0.78 29.84
CA ARG A 358 -35.57 2.16 30.22
C ARG A 358 -34.43 3.11 29.88
N PHE A 359 -34.72 4.03 28.97
CA PHE A 359 -33.94 5.24 28.73
C PHE A 359 -34.12 6.17 29.93
N GLY A 360 -33.00 6.62 30.51
CA GLY A 360 -32.99 7.61 31.58
C GLY A 360 -31.76 8.50 31.44
N PHE A 361 -31.90 9.59 30.69
CA PHE A 361 -31.06 10.77 30.84
C PHE A 361 -31.31 11.36 32.23
N GLN A 362 -30.30 11.41 33.09
CA GLN A 362 -30.21 12.45 34.11
C GLN A 362 -28.76 12.90 34.24
N ASP A 363 -28.54 14.13 33.79
CA ASP A 363 -27.42 14.98 34.16
C ASP A 363 -27.28 15.03 35.68
N LYS A 364 -26.03 14.90 36.16
CA LYS A 364 -25.41 15.85 37.10
C LYS A 364 -23.99 15.40 37.45
N MET A 365 -23.04 16.27 37.10
CA MET A 365 -21.76 16.50 37.78
C MET A 365 -21.97 16.67 39.30
N PRO A 366 -20.96 16.45 40.16
CA PRO A 366 -19.56 16.89 40.01
C PRO A 366 -18.52 15.78 39.85
#